data_AF-A0A428WGH3-F1
#
_entry.id   AF-A0A428WGH3-F1
#
_cell.length_a   1.000
_cell.length_b   1.000
_cell.length_c   1.000
_cell.angle_alpha   90.00
_cell.angle_beta   90.00
_cell.angle_gamma   90.00
#
_symmetry.space_group_name_H-M   'P 1'
#
loop_
_entity.id
_entity.type
_entity.pdbx_description
1 polymer ?
#
loop_
_entity_poly.entity_id
_entity_poly.type
_entity_poly.pdbx_seq_one_letter_code
_entity_poly.pdbx_strand_id
1 'polypeptide(L)'
;MNESTFTPGGGRPDAAAQGRSLSGLESAGSIAVHTFAAQQSTTAHMSMDGHHVNDTAGGQGGGEPARFADYEDLPDGHFYDPDAEYEPDPEYAATLAPDAARQRRERVGPTGRPLPYFPIPGPLTDHGPAKVIAMCNQKGGVGKTTSTINLGAALAEYGRRVLLVDFDPQGALSVGLGVNPMELDLTVYNLLMERGMAADEVLLKTAVPNMDLLPSNIDLSAAEVQLVSEVARESTLQRALKPLLADYDYIVIDCQPSLGLLTVNALTAAHKVIVPLECEFFALRGVALLTETIEKVQERLNPELELDGILATMYDSRTVHSR
;
A
#
# COMPACT_ATOMS: atom_id res chain seq x y z
N MET A 1 -12.99 -62.23 32.03
CA MET A 1 -11.59 -62.50 32.38
C MET A 1 -10.94 -63.18 31.19
N ASN A 2 -9.69 -62.82 30.91
CA ASN A 2 -8.65 -63.43 30.05
C ASN A 2 -9.07 -64.50 29.01
N GLU A 3 -8.95 -64.24 27.70
CA GLU A 3 -7.71 -64.26 26.87
C GLU A 3 -7.31 -65.65 26.34
N SER A 4 -7.28 -65.78 25.02
CA SER A 4 -6.62 -66.83 24.21
C SER A 4 -6.67 -66.37 22.73
N THR A 5 -5.70 -66.63 21.83
CA THR A 5 -4.37 -67.27 21.96
C THR A 5 -3.40 -66.74 20.86
N PHE A 6 -2.10 -67.04 21.02
CA PHE A 6 -1.02 -66.88 20.01
C PHE A 6 -1.33 -67.65 18.69
N THR A 7 -0.78 -67.38 17.49
CA THR A 7 0.65 -67.37 17.06
C THR A 7 0.85 -66.63 15.70
N PRO A 8 2.10 -66.36 15.23
CA PRO A 8 2.38 -65.40 14.14
C PRO A 8 2.97 -65.97 12.82
N GLY A 9 3.11 -65.09 11.81
CA GLY A 9 4.00 -65.22 10.64
C GLY A 9 3.57 -64.31 9.48
N GLY A 10 4.45 -63.67 8.70
CA GLY A 10 5.91 -63.50 8.81
C GLY A 10 6.49 -62.79 7.58
N GLY A 11 7.23 -61.68 7.76
CA GLY A 11 7.81 -60.91 6.65
C GLY A 11 8.38 -59.54 7.07
N ARG A 12 9.67 -59.34 6.82
CA ARG A 12 10.49 -58.10 6.92
C ARG A 12 11.49 -58.13 5.75
N PRO A 13 12.23 -57.06 5.41
CA PRO A 13 12.28 -55.70 5.98
C PRO A 13 11.89 -54.67 4.88
N ASP A 14 12.29 -53.40 4.72
CA ASP A 14 12.88 -52.26 5.51
C ASP A 14 12.63 -50.97 4.66
N ALA A 15 13.02 -49.72 4.96
CA ALA A 15 13.64 -49.05 6.11
C ALA A 15 13.29 -47.53 6.07
N ALA A 16 13.22 -46.87 7.23
CA ALA A 16 13.20 -45.41 7.42
C ALA A 16 12.00 -44.63 6.75
N ALA A 17 11.73 -43.37 7.09
CA ALA A 17 12.35 -42.45 8.05
C ALA A 17 11.31 -41.79 8.97
N GLN A 18 11.77 -41.14 10.04
CA GLN A 18 10.93 -40.45 11.02
C GLN A 18 10.65 -38.99 10.64
N GLY A 19 9.47 -38.51 10.99
CA GLY A 19 9.26 -37.11 11.39
C GLY A 19 8.91 -36.09 10.30
N ARG A 20 7.72 -35.52 10.43
CA ARG A 20 7.46 -34.07 10.41
C ARG A 20 6.15 -33.78 11.14
N SER A 21 6.12 -32.68 11.88
CA SER A 21 4.93 -32.19 12.59
C SER A 21 4.81 -30.69 12.39
N LEU A 22 3.57 -30.19 12.28
CA LEU A 22 3.20 -28.77 12.40
C LEU A 22 3.88 -27.82 11.38
N SER A 23 3.32 -27.78 10.17
CA SER A 23 3.41 -26.63 9.26
C SER A 23 2.21 -26.67 8.30
N GLY A 24 1.28 -25.72 8.40
CA GLY A 24 0.04 -25.77 7.61
C GLY A 24 -1.01 -24.75 8.01
N LEU A 25 -0.71 -23.45 7.76
CA LEU A 25 -1.66 -22.34 7.68
C LEU A 25 -0.95 -21.05 7.18
N GLU A 26 -0.22 -21.16 6.05
CA GLU A 26 0.53 -20.04 5.42
C GLU A 26 0.32 -20.04 3.90
N SER A 27 -0.85 -19.58 3.44
CA SER A 27 -1.13 -19.29 2.02
C SER A 27 -2.45 -18.50 1.91
N ALA A 28 -2.39 -17.18 1.64
CA ALA A 28 -3.48 -16.33 1.14
C ALA A 28 -3.03 -14.84 1.13
N GLY A 29 -2.26 -14.43 0.11
CA GLY A 29 -1.82 -13.04 -0.07
C GLY A 29 -1.45 -12.77 -1.53
N SER A 30 -1.52 -11.51 -1.97
CA SER A 30 -1.01 -11.14 -3.31
C SER A 30 0.51 -11.02 -3.29
N ILE A 31 1.14 -10.85 -4.46
CA ILE A 31 2.60 -10.75 -4.57
C ILE A 31 3.13 -9.58 -3.73
N ALA A 32 2.41 -8.46 -3.66
CA ALA A 32 2.75 -7.33 -2.77
C ALA A 32 2.71 -7.68 -1.27
N VAL A 33 1.80 -8.57 -0.84
CA VAL A 33 1.78 -9.09 0.55
C VAL A 33 3.05 -9.88 0.84
N HIS A 34 3.50 -10.70 -0.11
CA HIS A 34 4.73 -11.49 0.03
C HIS A 34 5.99 -10.62 0.06
N THR A 35 6.10 -9.60 -0.81
CA THR A 35 7.21 -8.63 -0.78
C THR A 35 7.25 -7.85 0.53
N PHE A 36 6.11 -7.35 1.00
CA PHE A 36 6.00 -6.59 2.25
C PHE A 36 6.34 -7.46 3.48
N ALA A 37 5.85 -8.70 3.52
CA ALA A 37 6.18 -9.66 4.59
C ALA A 37 7.68 -10.02 4.61
N ALA A 38 8.30 -10.20 3.44
CA ALA A 38 9.74 -10.44 3.35
C ALA A 38 10.55 -9.26 3.93
N GLN A 39 10.25 -8.02 3.53
CA GLN A 39 10.97 -6.82 4.00
C GLN A 39 10.82 -6.56 5.51
N GLN A 40 9.67 -6.89 6.12
CA GLN A 40 9.52 -6.84 7.58
C GLN A 40 10.40 -7.86 8.31
N SER A 41 10.64 -9.04 7.73
CA SER A 41 11.51 -10.05 8.34
C SER A 41 13.00 -9.63 8.34
N THR A 42 13.45 -8.94 7.30
CA THR A 42 14.84 -8.46 7.17
C THR A 42 15.15 -7.34 8.16
N THR A 43 14.24 -6.37 8.29
CA THR A 43 14.43 -5.21 9.18
C THR A 43 14.46 -5.60 10.66
N ALA A 44 13.73 -6.65 11.07
CA ALA A 44 13.80 -7.20 12.42
C ALA A 44 15.19 -7.74 12.81
N HIS A 45 16.02 -8.12 11.83
CA HIS A 45 17.35 -8.71 12.08
C HIS A 45 18.53 -7.71 12.16
N MET A 46 18.34 -6.44 11.78
CA MET A 46 19.44 -5.46 11.68
C MET A 46 19.67 -4.59 12.95
N SER A 47 19.04 -4.92 14.09
CA SER A 47 19.09 -4.09 15.31
C SER A 47 20.09 -4.54 16.39
N MET A 48 21.16 -5.26 16.03
CA MET A 48 22.32 -5.51 16.90
C MET A 48 23.65 -5.48 16.13
N ASP A 49 24.16 -4.27 15.87
CA ASP A 49 25.53 -3.85 16.20
C ASP A 49 25.79 -2.44 15.65
N GLY A 50 26.21 -1.51 16.52
CA GLY A 50 26.49 -0.13 16.13
C GLY A 50 27.94 0.24 16.41
N HIS A 51 28.59 0.95 15.48
CA HIS A 51 29.84 1.68 15.70
C HIS A 51 29.89 2.96 14.88
N HIS A 52 30.39 4.04 15.48
CA HIS A 52 30.76 5.25 14.74
C HIS A 52 32.08 5.05 14.00
N VAL A 53 32.14 5.48 12.73
CA VAL A 53 33.31 6.17 12.19
C VAL A 53 32.82 7.41 11.45
N ASN A 54 33.52 8.52 11.60
CA ASN A 54 33.29 9.78 10.91
C ASN A 54 34.62 10.21 10.32
N ASP A 55 34.71 10.42 9.01
CA ASP A 55 35.96 10.90 8.40
C ASP A 55 35.71 11.75 7.14
N THR A 56 36.63 12.64 6.82
CA THR A 56 36.41 13.74 5.86
C THR A 56 37.42 13.75 4.71
N ALA A 57 36.91 13.81 3.47
CA ALA A 57 37.64 14.31 2.30
C ALA A 57 36.65 14.77 1.22
N GLY A 58 36.98 15.84 0.50
CA GLY A 58 36.15 16.37 -0.59
C GLY A 58 36.72 16.08 -1.98
N GLY A 59 35.87 16.14 -3.01
CA GLY A 59 36.26 16.09 -4.41
C GLY A 59 35.27 16.84 -5.29
N GLN A 60 35.74 17.73 -6.15
CA GLN A 60 34.90 18.36 -7.18
C GLN A 60 34.82 17.43 -8.39
N GLY A 61 33.59 17.09 -8.81
CA GLY A 61 33.33 16.35 -10.05
C GLY A 61 31.94 16.67 -10.55
N GLY A 62 31.84 17.37 -11.69
CA GLY A 62 30.58 17.55 -12.37
C GLY A 62 30.24 16.29 -13.17
N GLY A 63 29.14 15.63 -12.82
CA GLY A 63 28.51 14.58 -13.61
C GLY A 63 27.07 14.99 -13.92
N GLU A 64 26.53 14.51 -15.04
CA GLU A 64 25.09 14.57 -15.30
C GLU A 64 24.35 13.69 -14.27
N PRO A 65 23.12 14.05 -13.86
CA PRO A 65 22.35 13.21 -12.94
C PRO A 65 22.15 11.83 -13.57
N ALA A 66 22.52 10.78 -12.83
CA ALA A 66 22.53 9.42 -13.35
C ALA A 66 21.09 8.94 -13.62
N ARG A 67 20.70 8.93 -14.90
CA ARG A 67 19.55 8.17 -15.38
C ARG A 67 19.87 6.68 -15.21
N PHE A 68 19.31 6.07 -14.17
CA PHE A 68 19.53 4.66 -13.90
C PHE A 68 18.65 3.76 -14.77
N ALA A 69 19.26 2.69 -15.27
CA ALA A 69 18.68 1.41 -15.68
C ALA A 69 17.37 1.46 -16.50
N ASP A 70 17.47 1.06 -17.77
CA ASP A 70 16.33 0.41 -18.43
C ASP A 70 15.99 -0.89 -17.67
N TYR A 71 14.78 -1.43 -17.86
CA TYR A 71 14.25 -2.58 -17.09
C TYR A 71 15.13 -3.86 -17.13
N GLU A 72 16.06 -3.94 -18.09
CA GLU A 72 16.99 -5.07 -18.30
C GLU A 72 18.20 -5.07 -17.34
N ASP A 73 18.49 -3.96 -16.64
CA ASP A 73 19.69 -3.77 -15.78
C ASP A 73 19.47 -4.12 -14.28
N LEU A 74 18.33 -4.74 -13.91
CA LEU A 74 18.06 -5.17 -12.52
C LEU A 74 18.76 -6.51 -12.19
N PRO A 75 19.25 -6.71 -10.95
CA PRO A 75 20.10 -7.85 -10.62
C PRO A 75 19.35 -9.20 -10.57
N ASP A 76 19.88 -10.20 -11.27
CA ASP A 76 19.34 -11.57 -11.32
C ASP A 76 19.14 -12.19 -9.92
N GLY A 77 17.87 -12.34 -9.50
CA GLY A 77 17.51 -13.02 -8.26
C GLY A 77 16.10 -12.70 -7.77
N HIS A 78 15.11 -13.49 -8.17
CA HIS A 78 13.69 -13.37 -7.78
C HIS A 78 12.97 -12.10 -8.29
N PHE A 79 13.21 -11.73 -9.55
CA PHE A 79 12.35 -10.79 -10.28
C PHE A 79 11.27 -11.52 -11.11
N TYR A 80 10.25 -10.77 -11.51
CA TYR A 80 9.15 -11.21 -12.35
C TYR A 80 9.62 -11.43 -13.80
N ASP A 81 9.45 -12.65 -14.32
CA ASP A 81 9.67 -13.00 -15.72
C ASP A 81 8.44 -12.58 -16.55
N PRO A 82 8.57 -11.66 -17.51
CA PRO A 82 7.44 -11.17 -18.31
C PRO A 82 6.98 -12.14 -19.40
N ASP A 83 7.81 -13.13 -19.79
CA ASP A 83 7.48 -14.16 -20.77
C ASP A 83 7.01 -15.47 -20.11
N ALA A 84 7.06 -15.58 -18.78
CA ALA A 84 6.53 -16.72 -18.05
C ALA A 84 4.99 -16.81 -18.18
N GLU A 85 4.50 -17.99 -18.59
CA GLU A 85 3.07 -18.28 -18.58
C GLU A 85 2.55 -18.25 -17.13
N TYR A 86 1.88 -17.15 -16.77
CA TYR A 86 1.29 -16.95 -15.45
C TYR A 86 0.15 -17.96 -15.20
N GLU A 87 0.49 -19.08 -14.54
CA GLU A 87 -0.50 -19.93 -13.89
C GLU A 87 -0.95 -19.27 -12.57
N PRO A 88 -2.17 -18.71 -12.46
CA PRO A 88 -2.67 -18.21 -11.20
C PRO A 88 -2.78 -19.31 -10.14
N ASP A 89 -2.45 -18.98 -8.88
CA ASP A 89 -2.67 -19.84 -7.72
C ASP A 89 -4.08 -20.48 -7.79
N PRO A 90 -4.25 -21.81 -7.58
CA PRO A 90 -5.55 -22.47 -7.70
C PRO A 90 -6.70 -21.83 -6.92
N GLU A 91 -6.46 -21.18 -5.78
CA GLU A 91 -7.48 -20.44 -5.03
C GLU A 91 -7.80 -19.08 -5.69
N TYR A 92 -6.82 -18.36 -6.22
CA TYR A 92 -7.02 -17.13 -7.01
C TYR A 92 -7.69 -17.43 -8.37
N ALA A 93 -7.24 -18.48 -9.07
CA ALA A 93 -7.85 -19.04 -10.27
C ALA A 93 -9.30 -19.46 -10.02
N ALA A 94 -9.59 -20.08 -8.87
CA ALA A 94 -10.97 -20.33 -8.46
C ALA A 94 -11.75 -19.02 -8.29
N THR A 95 -11.16 -17.91 -7.80
CA THR A 95 -11.88 -16.63 -7.78
C THR A 95 -12.21 -16.04 -9.16
N LEU A 96 -11.49 -16.42 -10.21
CA LEU A 96 -11.77 -16.05 -11.60
C LEU A 96 -12.87 -16.92 -12.23
N ALA A 97 -13.18 -18.09 -11.66
CA ALA A 97 -14.13 -19.05 -12.22
C ALA A 97 -15.62 -18.60 -12.08
N PRO A 98 -16.46 -18.75 -13.12
CA PRO A 98 -17.87 -18.34 -13.10
C PRO A 98 -18.71 -18.95 -11.96
N ASP A 99 -18.43 -20.20 -11.56
CA ASP A 99 -19.17 -20.84 -10.46
C ASP A 99 -18.72 -20.36 -9.07
N ALA A 100 -17.51 -19.84 -8.89
CA ALA A 100 -17.10 -19.21 -7.64
C ALA A 100 -17.72 -17.81 -7.44
N ALA A 101 -18.04 -17.11 -8.53
CA ALA A 101 -18.92 -15.93 -8.50
C ALA A 101 -20.36 -16.29 -8.09
N ARG A 102 -20.78 -17.55 -8.27
CA ARG A 102 -22.07 -18.07 -7.78
C ARG A 102 -21.99 -18.48 -6.30
N GLN A 103 -20.99 -19.27 -5.90
CA GLN A 103 -20.79 -19.70 -4.50
C GLN A 103 -20.58 -18.53 -3.53
N ARG A 104 -19.96 -17.43 -3.98
CA ARG A 104 -19.82 -16.21 -3.14
C ARG A 104 -21.16 -15.56 -2.76
N ARG A 105 -22.24 -15.75 -3.53
CA ARG A 105 -23.56 -15.15 -3.26
C ARG A 105 -24.26 -15.71 -2.02
N GLU A 106 -23.86 -16.91 -1.58
CA GLU A 106 -24.47 -17.63 -0.45
C GLU A 106 -23.64 -17.51 0.84
N ARG A 107 -22.45 -16.90 0.78
CA ARG A 107 -21.59 -16.68 1.94
C ARG A 107 -22.07 -15.47 2.76
N VAL A 108 -22.37 -15.72 4.04
CA VAL A 108 -22.59 -14.67 5.04
C VAL A 108 -21.24 -14.14 5.51
N GLY A 109 -21.09 -12.81 5.51
CA GLY A 109 -19.89 -12.11 5.98
C GLY A 109 -19.82 -11.95 7.50
N PRO A 110 -18.71 -11.39 8.03
CA PRO A 110 -18.48 -11.26 9.47
C PRO A 110 -19.56 -10.45 10.22
N THR A 111 -20.28 -9.57 9.52
CA THR A 111 -21.37 -8.73 10.05
C THR A 111 -22.74 -9.42 10.07
N GLY A 112 -22.81 -10.73 9.77
CA GLY A 112 -24.07 -11.49 9.67
C GLY A 112 -24.91 -11.16 8.43
N ARG A 113 -24.39 -10.35 7.50
CA ARG A 113 -25.04 -9.97 6.23
C ARG A 113 -24.50 -10.81 5.07
N PRO A 114 -25.28 -11.11 4.02
CA PRO A 114 -24.75 -11.71 2.79
C PRO A 114 -23.61 -10.87 2.22
N LEU A 115 -22.54 -11.51 1.72
CA LEU A 115 -21.46 -10.79 1.06
C LEU A 115 -21.96 -10.16 -0.26
N PRO A 116 -21.68 -8.88 -0.52
CA PRO A 116 -22.01 -8.27 -1.80
C PRO A 116 -21.19 -8.92 -2.94
N TYR A 117 -21.80 -9.02 -4.12
CA TYR A 117 -21.10 -9.47 -5.32
C TYR A 117 -20.30 -8.31 -5.90
N PHE A 118 -18.97 -8.40 -5.81
CA PHE A 118 -18.05 -7.54 -6.55
C PHE A 118 -17.76 -8.15 -7.92
N PRO A 119 -18.08 -7.48 -9.04
CA PRO A 119 -17.65 -7.91 -10.36
C PRO A 119 -16.13 -7.72 -10.50
N ILE A 120 -15.48 -8.66 -11.19
CA ILE A 120 -14.07 -8.53 -11.54
C ILE A 120 -13.92 -7.42 -12.60
N PRO A 121 -13.02 -6.43 -12.43
CA PRO A 121 -12.80 -5.40 -13.43
C PRO A 121 -12.38 -5.97 -14.78
N GLY A 122 -13.00 -5.51 -15.85
CA GLY A 122 -12.52 -5.79 -17.21
C GLY A 122 -11.20 -5.06 -17.50
N PRO A 123 -10.44 -5.49 -18.53
CA PRO A 123 -9.30 -4.71 -19.02
C PRO A 123 -9.75 -3.33 -19.51
N LEU A 124 -8.85 -2.36 -19.45
CA LEU A 124 -9.05 -1.05 -20.09
C LEU A 124 -8.63 -1.10 -21.57
N THR A 125 -9.25 -0.23 -22.38
CA THR A 125 -8.80 0.09 -23.75
C THR A 125 -7.88 1.30 -23.77
N ASP A 126 -8.07 2.22 -22.82
CA ASP A 126 -7.45 3.54 -22.71
C ASP A 126 -7.24 3.87 -21.23
N HIS A 127 -6.25 4.70 -20.90
CA HIS A 127 -5.96 5.10 -19.51
C HIS A 127 -6.39 6.54 -19.21
N GLY A 128 -6.75 6.79 -17.95
CA GLY A 128 -7.10 8.10 -17.41
C GLY A 128 -8.48 8.65 -17.84
N PRO A 129 -8.87 9.83 -17.31
CA PRO A 129 -8.15 10.60 -16.31
C PRO A 129 -8.27 9.99 -14.90
N ALA A 130 -7.26 10.23 -14.06
CA ALA A 130 -7.07 9.51 -12.81
C ALA A 130 -8.16 9.80 -11.76
N LYS A 131 -8.63 8.74 -11.09
CA LYS A 131 -9.43 8.87 -9.86
C LYS A 131 -8.51 9.05 -8.66
N VAL A 132 -8.46 10.27 -8.11
CA VAL A 132 -7.69 10.56 -6.90
C VAL A 132 -8.45 10.10 -5.65
N ILE A 133 -7.80 9.32 -4.80
CA ILE A 133 -8.33 8.76 -3.55
C ILE A 133 -7.39 9.14 -2.39
N ALA A 134 -7.91 9.75 -1.33
CA ALA A 134 -7.16 10.02 -0.11
C ALA A 134 -7.43 8.97 0.98
N MET A 135 -6.36 8.47 1.59
CA MET A 135 -6.40 7.45 2.65
C MET A 135 -6.21 8.15 4.00
N CYS A 136 -7.33 8.54 4.64
CA CYS A 136 -7.32 9.48 5.76
C CYS A 136 -7.78 8.88 7.09
N ASN A 137 -7.00 9.06 8.16
CA ASN A 137 -7.42 8.90 9.55
C ASN A 137 -6.42 9.63 10.47
N GLN A 138 -6.94 10.41 11.43
CA GLN A 138 -6.14 11.09 12.46
C GLN A 138 -5.35 10.10 13.34
N LYS A 139 -5.85 8.88 13.57
CA LYS A 139 -5.11 7.87 14.36
C LYS A 139 -3.95 7.29 13.55
N GLY A 140 -2.77 7.19 14.16
CA GLY A 140 -1.64 6.41 13.66
C GLY A 140 -1.88 4.90 13.80
N GLY A 141 -1.13 4.08 13.08
CA GLY A 141 -1.15 2.62 13.22
C GLY A 141 -2.36 1.88 12.61
N VAL A 142 -3.47 2.55 12.27
CA VAL A 142 -4.71 1.94 11.74
C VAL A 142 -4.62 1.27 10.35
N GLY A 143 -3.41 1.01 9.85
CA GLY A 143 -3.18 0.32 8.58
C GLY A 143 -3.43 1.18 7.33
N LYS A 144 -3.25 2.51 7.40
CA LYS A 144 -3.38 3.43 6.24
C LYS A 144 -2.42 3.01 5.11
N THR A 145 -1.13 3.17 5.36
CA THR A 145 -0.02 2.82 4.46
C THR A 145 -0.12 1.40 3.91
N THR A 146 -0.40 0.42 4.79
CA THR A 146 -0.59 -0.97 4.40
C THR A 146 -1.76 -1.15 3.44
N SER A 147 -2.88 -0.45 3.67
CA SER A 147 -4.03 -0.44 2.76
C SER A 147 -3.71 0.28 1.45
N THR A 148 -2.93 1.37 1.49
CA THR A 148 -2.50 2.12 0.31
C THR A 148 -1.65 1.27 -0.64
N ILE A 149 -0.63 0.58 -0.11
CA ILE A 149 0.22 -0.35 -0.88
C ILE A 149 -0.62 -1.48 -1.49
N ASN A 150 -1.45 -2.14 -0.69
CA ASN A 150 -2.22 -3.30 -1.15
C ASN A 150 -3.33 -2.91 -2.13
N LEU A 151 -3.97 -1.76 -1.96
CA LEU A 151 -4.95 -1.22 -2.92
C LEU A 151 -4.26 -0.85 -4.24
N GLY A 152 -3.09 -0.20 -4.18
CA GLY A 152 -2.31 0.15 -5.36
C GLY A 152 -1.89 -1.08 -6.17
N ALA A 153 -1.28 -2.06 -5.50
CA ALA A 153 -0.87 -3.31 -6.14
C ALA A 153 -2.06 -4.07 -6.73
N ALA A 154 -3.17 -4.22 -6.00
CA ALA A 154 -4.37 -4.90 -6.52
C ALA A 154 -5.00 -4.17 -7.71
N LEU A 155 -4.94 -2.83 -7.78
CA LEU A 155 -5.37 -2.07 -8.94
C LEU A 155 -4.41 -2.29 -10.14
N ALA A 156 -3.10 -2.29 -9.90
CA ALA A 156 -2.08 -2.56 -10.91
C ALA A 156 -2.14 -3.99 -11.47
N GLU A 157 -2.45 -4.99 -10.63
CA GLU A 157 -2.74 -6.38 -11.02
C GLU A 157 -3.95 -6.47 -11.98
N TYR A 158 -4.94 -5.58 -11.85
CA TYR A 158 -6.02 -5.42 -12.85
C TYR A 158 -5.63 -4.55 -14.06
N GLY A 159 -4.34 -4.37 -14.34
CA GLY A 159 -3.84 -3.61 -15.50
C GLY A 159 -4.19 -2.12 -15.45
N ARG A 160 -4.31 -1.54 -14.24
CA ARG A 160 -4.50 -0.09 -14.06
C ARG A 160 -3.17 0.60 -13.83
N ARG A 161 -3.02 1.81 -14.36
CA ARG A 161 -1.90 2.69 -14.01
C ARG A 161 -2.21 3.38 -12.69
N VAL A 162 -1.33 3.20 -11.71
CA VAL A 162 -1.51 3.70 -10.35
C VAL A 162 -0.32 4.56 -9.97
N LEU A 163 -0.62 5.74 -9.45
CA LEU A 163 0.35 6.54 -8.69
C LEU A 163 0.04 6.42 -7.20
N LEU A 164 1.01 5.98 -6.42
CA LEU A 164 1.00 6.10 -4.97
C LEU A 164 1.68 7.41 -4.57
N VAL A 165 1.04 8.22 -3.74
CA VAL A 165 1.61 9.47 -3.22
C VAL A 165 1.84 9.30 -1.73
N ASP A 166 3.10 9.32 -1.31
CA ASP A 166 3.45 9.40 0.11
C ASP A 166 3.22 10.84 0.57
N PHE A 167 2.32 11.03 1.53
CA PHE A 167 1.98 12.34 2.09
C PHE A 167 2.04 12.31 3.63
N ASP A 168 2.99 11.52 4.14
CA ASP A 168 3.43 11.54 5.53
C ASP A 168 4.93 11.97 5.59
N PRO A 169 5.31 13.00 6.36
CA PRO A 169 6.72 13.34 6.58
C PRO A 169 7.56 12.23 7.25
N GLN A 170 6.96 11.11 7.67
CA GLN A 170 7.68 9.91 8.10
C GLN A 170 8.08 8.98 6.95
N GLY A 171 7.66 9.25 5.70
CA GLY A 171 8.04 8.47 4.52
C GLY A 171 7.58 7.00 4.57
N ALA A 172 6.50 6.71 5.30
CA ALA A 172 6.12 5.35 5.66
C ALA A 172 5.71 4.50 4.44
N LEU A 173 5.13 5.13 3.41
CA LEU A 173 4.78 4.48 2.16
C LEU A 173 6.01 4.17 1.32
N SER A 174 6.95 5.12 1.29
CA SER A 174 8.26 4.96 0.62
C SER A 174 9.05 3.80 1.23
N VAL A 175 9.18 3.76 2.57
CA VAL A 175 9.81 2.65 3.30
C VAL A 175 9.08 1.33 3.06
N GLY A 176 7.74 1.33 3.05
CA GLY A 176 6.92 0.15 2.78
C GLY A 176 7.01 -0.40 1.36
N LEU A 177 7.66 0.32 0.44
CA LEU A 177 7.99 -0.09 -0.93
C LEU A 177 9.49 -0.34 -1.14
N GLY A 178 10.31 -0.27 -0.07
CA GLY A 178 11.75 -0.51 -0.11
C GLY A 178 12.62 0.72 -0.43
N VAL A 179 12.04 1.92 -0.52
CA VAL A 179 12.77 3.18 -0.76
C VAL A 179 13.19 3.79 0.58
N ASN A 180 14.47 4.16 0.74
CA ASN A 180 14.95 4.84 1.95
C ASN A 180 14.73 6.37 1.85
N PRO A 181 13.86 6.99 2.68
CA PRO A 181 13.62 8.44 2.62
C PRO A 181 14.84 9.30 2.97
N MET A 182 15.86 8.74 3.61
CA MET A 182 17.10 9.45 3.95
C MET A 182 18.09 9.55 2.77
N GLU A 183 17.82 8.85 1.66
CA GLU A 183 18.66 8.83 0.44
C GLU A 183 17.99 9.58 -0.73
N LEU A 184 16.88 10.27 -0.48
CA LEU A 184 16.12 11.01 -1.50
C LEU A 184 16.46 12.51 -1.49
N ASP A 185 17.16 12.97 -2.53
CA ASP A 185 17.39 14.40 -2.80
C ASP A 185 16.12 15.14 -3.27
N LEU A 186 15.19 14.42 -3.94
CA LEU A 186 13.93 14.95 -4.45
C LEU A 186 12.74 14.14 -3.96
N THR A 187 11.72 14.82 -3.44
CA THR A 187 10.46 14.24 -2.97
C THR A 187 9.26 15.15 -3.29
N VAL A 188 8.06 14.73 -2.89
CA VAL A 188 6.84 15.56 -2.96
C VAL A 188 7.01 16.93 -2.30
N TYR A 189 7.93 17.10 -1.33
CA TYR A 189 8.30 18.42 -0.79
C TYR A 189 8.75 19.38 -1.89
N ASN A 190 9.72 18.95 -2.71
CA ASN A 190 10.29 19.76 -3.80
C ASN A 190 9.22 20.08 -4.84
N LEU A 191 8.38 19.09 -5.22
CA LEU A 191 7.30 19.29 -6.18
C LEU A 191 6.23 20.31 -5.72
N LEU A 192 6.03 20.47 -4.40
CA LEU A 192 5.12 21.48 -3.85
C LEU A 192 5.76 22.87 -3.73
N MET A 193 7.05 22.94 -3.37
CA MET A 193 7.73 24.18 -2.97
C MET A 193 8.52 24.84 -4.11
N GLU A 194 9.08 24.05 -5.03
CA GLU A 194 10.02 24.53 -6.06
C GLU A 194 9.30 24.90 -7.37
N ARG A 195 9.57 26.12 -7.85
CA ARG A 195 8.83 26.70 -8.98
C ARG A 195 9.34 26.16 -10.31
N GLY A 196 8.56 25.27 -10.91
CA GLY A 196 8.85 24.68 -12.22
C GLY A 196 9.47 23.29 -12.15
N MET A 197 9.60 22.71 -10.96
CA MET A 197 9.90 21.29 -10.76
C MET A 197 8.87 20.45 -11.52
N ALA A 198 9.33 19.59 -12.43
CA ALA A 198 8.46 18.69 -13.17
C ALA A 198 8.27 17.38 -12.38
N ALA A 199 7.08 16.79 -12.44
CA ALA A 199 6.76 15.64 -11.61
C ALA A 199 7.55 14.38 -12.01
N ASP A 200 7.92 14.26 -13.28
CA ASP A 200 8.81 13.22 -13.82
C ASP A 200 10.26 13.31 -13.32
N GLU A 201 10.68 14.43 -12.73
CA GLU A 201 11.96 14.54 -12.02
C GLU A 201 11.91 13.95 -10.60
N VAL A 202 10.71 13.66 -10.07
CA VAL A 202 10.46 13.27 -8.67
C VAL A 202 9.80 11.88 -8.56
N LEU A 203 9.18 11.40 -9.63
CA LEU A 203 8.49 10.10 -9.68
C LEU A 203 9.48 8.93 -9.71
N LEU A 204 9.27 7.96 -8.81
CA LEU A 204 10.00 6.70 -8.74
C LEU A 204 9.16 5.56 -9.32
N LYS A 205 9.81 4.60 -9.98
CA LYS A 205 9.20 3.31 -10.33
C LYS A 205 9.25 2.38 -9.13
N THR A 206 8.20 1.58 -8.93
CA THR A 206 8.20 0.51 -7.91
C THR A 206 8.50 -0.85 -8.54
N ALA A 207 8.72 -1.87 -7.72
CA ALA A 207 8.87 -3.25 -8.19
C ALA A 207 7.56 -3.88 -8.72
N VAL A 208 6.43 -3.15 -8.71
CA VAL A 208 5.14 -3.61 -9.26
C VAL A 208 4.87 -2.89 -10.58
N PRO A 209 4.76 -3.61 -11.72
CA PRO A 209 4.45 -3.01 -13.01
C PRO A 209 3.16 -2.17 -13.00
N ASN A 210 3.17 -1.04 -13.70
CA ASN A 210 2.09 -0.02 -13.71
C ASN A 210 1.85 0.70 -12.37
N MET A 211 2.66 0.48 -11.33
CA MET A 211 2.59 1.22 -10.06
C MET A 211 3.82 2.09 -9.84
N ASP A 212 3.61 3.40 -9.80
CA ASP A 212 4.62 4.42 -9.54
C ASP A 212 4.47 4.99 -8.13
N LEU A 213 5.52 5.63 -7.62
CA LEU A 213 5.58 6.30 -6.32
C LEU A 213 6.01 7.76 -6.49
N LEU A 214 5.26 8.68 -5.92
CA LEU A 214 5.72 10.03 -5.58
C LEU A 214 6.10 10.04 -4.10
N PRO A 215 7.41 10.02 -3.76
CA PRO A 215 7.88 9.71 -2.41
C PRO A 215 7.86 10.92 -1.47
N SER A 216 8.11 10.66 -0.18
CA SER A 216 8.16 11.67 0.89
C SER A 216 9.36 11.44 1.80
N ASN A 217 9.88 12.52 2.38
CA ASN A 217 10.89 12.51 3.43
C ASN A 217 10.51 13.50 4.56
N ILE A 218 11.42 13.72 5.51
CA ILE A 218 11.18 14.60 6.66
C ILE A 218 10.94 16.08 6.28
N ASP A 219 11.43 16.54 5.13
CA ASP A 219 11.30 17.94 4.69
C ASP A 219 9.84 18.32 4.37
N LEU A 220 8.96 17.35 4.09
CA LEU A 220 7.53 17.58 3.95
C LEU A 220 6.91 18.22 5.23
N SER A 221 7.53 18.00 6.40
CA SER A 221 7.13 18.70 7.64
C SER A 221 7.42 20.21 7.61
N ALA A 222 8.44 20.65 6.87
CA ALA A 222 8.75 22.06 6.65
C ALA A 222 7.76 22.71 5.67
N ALA A 223 7.25 21.96 4.67
CA ALA A 223 6.21 22.46 3.78
C ALA A 223 4.91 22.81 4.54
N GLU A 224 4.51 22.05 5.57
CA GLU A 224 3.34 22.37 6.39
C GLU A 224 3.45 23.76 7.07
N VAL A 225 4.68 24.23 7.36
CA VAL A 225 4.94 25.58 7.88
C VAL A 225 5.05 26.61 6.76
N GLN A 226 5.80 26.33 5.69
CA GLN A 226 6.03 27.27 4.57
C GLN A 226 4.73 27.59 3.82
N LEU A 227 3.87 26.59 3.65
CA LEU A 227 2.54 26.74 3.03
C LEU A 227 1.64 27.74 3.77
N VAL A 228 1.86 28.03 5.06
CA VAL A 228 0.99 28.95 5.83
C VAL A 228 0.90 30.33 5.17
N SER A 229 1.98 30.80 4.53
CA SER A 229 2.07 32.07 3.80
C SER A 229 1.62 32.01 2.34
N GLU A 230 1.40 30.83 1.76
CA GLU A 230 1.11 30.68 0.33
C GLU A 230 -0.35 30.95 -0.04
N VAL A 231 -0.56 31.45 -1.25
CA VAL A 231 -1.89 31.77 -1.78
C VAL A 231 -2.57 30.50 -2.29
N ALA A 232 -3.78 30.23 -1.81
CA ALA A 232 -4.48 28.96 -2.05
C ALA A 232 -3.61 27.73 -1.68
N ARG A 233 -2.88 27.84 -0.56
CA ARG A 233 -2.06 26.79 0.04
C ARG A 233 -2.78 25.47 0.31
N GLU A 234 -4.11 25.50 0.45
CA GLU A 234 -4.96 24.33 0.63
C GLU A 234 -5.09 23.47 -0.65
N SER A 235 -4.80 24.01 -1.83
CA SER A 235 -4.85 23.29 -3.12
C SER A 235 -3.48 23.13 -3.79
N THR A 236 -2.38 23.20 -3.03
CA THR A 236 -1.03 23.05 -3.60
C THR A 236 -0.79 21.63 -4.14
N LEU A 237 -1.18 20.59 -3.41
CA LEU A 237 -1.10 19.21 -3.92
C LEU A 237 -2.01 19.00 -5.13
N GLN A 238 -3.22 19.59 -5.13
CA GLN A 238 -4.13 19.54 -6.29
C GLN A 238 -3.48 20.16 -7.54
N ARG A 239 -2.71 21.26 -7.39
CA ARG A 239 -1.95 21.86 -8.50
C ARG A 239 -0.80 20.97 -8.96
N ALA A 240 -0.07 20.35 -8.04
CA ALA A 240 1.07 19.47 -8.32
C ALA A 240 0.65 18.16 -9.04
N LEU A 241 -0.48 17.56 -8.64
CA LEU A 241 -1.00 16.34 -9.26
C LEU A 241 -1.73 16.58 -10.58
N LYS A 242 -2.18 17.81 -10.86
CA LYS A 242 -3.00 18.14 -12.05
C LYS A 242 -2.39 17.69 -13.40
N PRO A 243 -1.08 17.84 -13.68
CA PRO A 243 -0.48 17.35 -14.92
C PRO A 243 -0.60 15.82 -15.06
N LEU A 244 -0.35 15.10 -13.96
CA LEU A 244 -0.32 13.63 -13.90
C LEU A 244 -1.70 12.97 -14.07
N LEU A 245 -2.80 13.73 -13.97
CA LEU A 245 -4.15 13.19 -14.08
C LEU A 245 -4.43 12.53 -15.42
N ALA A 246 -3.65 12.79 -16.48
CA ALA A 246 -3.82 12.14 -17.78
C ALA A 246 -3.14 10.76 -17.87
N ASP A 247 -2.10 10.51 -17.07
CA ASP A 247 -1.19 9.38 -17.27
C ASP A 247 -1.56 8.13 -16.45
N TYR A 248 -2.35 8.33 -15.39
CA TYR A 248 -2.79 7.28 -14.45
C TYR A 248 -4.31 7.08 -14.46
N ASP A 249 -4.76 5.91 -14.05
CA ASP A 249 -6.18 5.59 -13.81
C ASP A 249 -6.58 5.90 -12.36
N TYR A 250 -5.63 5.80 -11.44
CA TYR A 250 -5.80 6.06 -10.00
C TYR A 250 -4.58 6.79 -9.43
N ILE A 251 -4.85 7.74 -8.53
CA ILE A 251 -3.82 8.29 -7.63
C ILE A 251 -4.28 8.01 -6.20
N VAL A 252 -3.46 7.35 -5.38
CA VAL A 252 -3.81 7.03 -3.99
C VAL A 252 -2.85 7.74 -3.04
N ILE A 253 -3.37 8.63 -2.20
CA ILE A 253 -2.60 9.51 -1.32
C ILE A 253 -2.60 8.96 0.11
N ASP A 254 -1.45 8.47 0.60
CA ASP A 254 -1.28 8.05 1.99
C ASP A 254 -1.04 9.27 2.87
N CYS A 255 -1.99 9.61 3.75
CA CYS A 255 -1.93 10.85 4.52
C CYS A 255 -1.30 10.63 5.90
N GLN A 256 -0.55 11.62 6.40
CA GLN A 256 -0.08 11.62 7.80
C GLN A 256 -1.21 11.39 8.84
N PRO A 257 -0.91 10.84 10.04
CA PRO A 257 -1.84 10.74 11.17
C PRO A 257 -2.14 12.12 11.82
N SER A 258 -2.67 13.04 11.03
CA SER A 258 -3.04 14.40 11.45
C SER A 258 -4.28 14.87 10.69
N LEU A 259 -4.86 16.00 11.12
CA LEU A 259 -5.88 16.75 10.37
C LEU A 259 -5.33 18.15 10.03
N GLY A 260 -4.03 18.21 9.72
CA GLY A 260 -3.29 19.43 9.38
C GLY A 260 -3.51 19.91 7.95
N LEU A 261 -2.73 20.90 7.54
CA LEU A 261 -2.75 21.50 6.21
C LEU A 261 -2.35 20.51 5.11
N LEU A 262 -1.49 19.53 5.41
CA LEU A 262 -1.20 18.43 4.47
C LEU A 262 -2.44 17.54 4.25
N THR A 263 -3.16 17.18 5.31
CA THR A 263 -4.41 16.39 5.19
C THR A 263 -5.49 17.19 4.45
N VAL A 264 -5.59 18.50 4.69
CA VAL A 264 -6.48 19.39 3.91
C VAL A 264 -6.07 19.46 2.43
N ASN A 265 -4.78 19.44 2.11
CA ASN A 265 -4.29 19.36 0.72
C ASN A 265 -4.70 18.06 0.04
N ALA A 266 -4.56 16.91 0.72
CA ALA A 266 -4.98 15.61 0.20
C ALA A 266 -6.50 15.56 -0.06
N LEU A 267 -7.31 16.03 0.90
CA LEU A 267 -8.77 16.12 0.74
C LEU A 267 -9.19 17.12 -0.35
N THR A 268 -8.43 18.20 -0.56
CA THR A 268 -8.68 19.16 -1.64
C THR A 268 -8.26 18.62 -3.01
N ALA A 269 -7.30 17.70 -3.07
CA ALA A 269 -6.86 17.04 -4.30
C ALA A 269 -7.70 15.81 -4.68
N ALA A 270 -8.35 15.16 -3.71
CA ALA A 270 -9.04 13.89 -3.92
C ALA A 270 -10.46 14.02 -4.51
N HIS A 271 -10.88 13.05 -5.30
CA HIS A 271 -12.30 12.84 -5.62
C HIS A 271 -12.99 12.00 -4.54
N LYS A 272 -12.23 11.09 -3.91
CA LYS A 272 -12.74 10.11 -2.94
C LYS A 272 -11.91 10.05 -1.66
N VAL A 273 -12.56 9.79 -0.52
CA VAL A 273 -11.90 9.49 0.76
C VAL A 273 -12.22 8.07 1.18
N ILE A 274 -11.19 7.31 1.54
CA ILE A 274 -11.33 6.05 2.28
C ILE A 274 -10.78 6.29 3.70
N VAL A 275 -11.45 5.73 4.70
CA VAL A 275 -11.08 5.86 6.12
C VAL A 275 -10.68 4.49 6.69
N PRO A 276 -9.39 4.13 6.66
CA PRO A 276 -8.88 2.94 7.34
C PRO A 276 -9.07 3.06 8.86
N LEU A 277 -9.66 2.04 9.47
CA LEU A 277 -10.16 2.07 10.84
C LEU A 277 -9.92 0.73 11.55
N GLU A 278 -9.08 0.77 12.58
CA GLU A 278 -8.83 -0.37 13.46
C GLU A 278 -10.09 -0.72 14.28
N CYS A 279 -10.42 -2.00 14.39
CA CYS A 279 -11.63 -2.50 15.07
C CYS A 279 -11.54 -2.44 16.62
N GLU A 280 -11.31 -1.26 17.19
CA GLU A 280 -11.19 -1.01 18.63
C GLU A 280 -12.27 -0.06 19.21
N PHE A 281 -12.39 -0.02 20.54
CA PHE A 281 -13.42 0.74 21.25
C PHE A 281 -13.44 2.25 20.98
N PHE A 282 -12.29 2.88 20.76
CA PHE A 282 -12.20 4.34 20.57
C PHE A 282 -12.30 4.78 19.10
N ALA A 283 -12.29 3.85 18.15
CA ALA A 283 -12.17 4.11 16.72
C ALA A 283 -13.23 5.09 16.18
N LEU A 284 -14.49 4.92 16.58
CA LEU A 284 -15.62 5.76 16.14
C LEU A 284 -15.47 7.24 16.52
N ARG A 285 -14.71 7.58 17.56
CA ARG A 285 -14.45 8.97 17.95
C ARG A 285 -13.54 9.69 16.97
N GLY A 286 -12.58 8.98 16.37
CA GLY A 286 -11.70 9.53 15.33
C GLY A 286 -12.45 9.83 14.02
N VAL A 287 -13.42 8.97 13.67
CA VAL A 287 -14.27 9.16 12.48
C VAL A 287 -15.03 10.47 12.54
N ALA A 288 -15.70 10.77 13.66
CA ALA A 288 -16.54 11.97 13.78
C ALA A 288 -15.78 13.28 13.46
N LEU A 289 -14.56 13.44 13.97
CA LEU A 289 -13.74 14.62 13.73
C LEU A 289 -13.21 14.66 12.28
N LEU A 290 -12.92 13.51 11.67
CA LEU A 290 -12.56 13.44 10.25
C LEU A 290 -13.75 13.78 9.34
N THR A 291 -14.96 13.30 9.64
CA THR A 291 -16.19 13.67 8.91
C THR A 291 -16.40 15.17 8.96
N GLU A 292 -16.31 15.79 10.14
CA GLU A 292 -16.33 17.24 10.32
C GLU A 292 -15.29 17.98 9.46
N THR A 293 -14.10 17.40 9.23
CA THR A 293 -13.07 17.99 8.36
C THR A 293 -13.42 17.81 6.88
N ILE A 294 -13.93 16.64 6.47
CA ILE A 294 -14.38 16.38 5.09
C ILE A 294 -15.51 17.34 4.71
N GLU A 295 -16.51 17.52 5.57
CA GLU A 295 -17.62 18.46 5.38
C GLU A 295 -17.12 19.90 5.15
N LYS A 296 -16.17 20.36 5.98
CA LYS A 296 -15.57 21.71 5.85
C LYS A 296 -14.72 21.89 4.60
N VAL A 297 -14.16 20.81 4.04
CA VAL A 297 -13.46 20.82 2.73
C VAL A 297 -14.48 20.83 1.58
N GLN A 298 -15.53 20.00 1.66
CA GLN A 298 -16.64 19.97 0.68
C GLN A 298 -17.30 21.35 0.52
N GLU A 299 -17.63 22.01 1.64
CA GLU A 299 -18.27 23.34 1.64
C GLU A 299 -17.44 24.45 0.97
N ARG A 300 -16.11 24.36 0.97
CA ARG A 300 -15.22 25.53 0.82
C ARG A 300 -14.10 25.40 -0.20
N LEU A 301 -13.68 24.18 -0.51
CA LEU A 301 -12.45 23.90 -1.25
C LEU A 301 -12.65 22.88 -2.38
N ASN A 302 -13.42 21.83 -2.12
CA ASN A 302 -13.61 20.72 -3.08
C ASN A 302 -15.03 20.11 -2.98
N PRO A 303 -16.04 20.71 -3.62
CA PRO A 303 -17.44 20.22 -3.59
C PRO A 303 -17.67 18.86 -4.25
N GLU A 304 -16.69 18.33 -5.00
CA GLU A 304 -16.77 17.02 -5.67
C GLU A 304 -16.15 15.88 -4.82
N LEU A 305 -15.60 16.20 -3.64
CA LEU A 305 -15.09 15.23 -2.68
C LEU A 305 -16.23 14.37 -2.11
N GLU A 306 -16.13 13.05 -2.21
CA GLU A 306 -17.06 12.12 -1.56
C GLU A 306 -16.35 11.16 -0.58
N LEU A 307 -16.98 10.87 0.56
CA LEU A 307 -16.59 9.75 1.43
C LEU A 307 -17.02 8.43 0.76
N ASP A 308 -16.05 7.66 0.28
CA ASP A 308 -16.30 6.40 -0.45
C ASP A 308 -16.56 5.23 0.50
N GLY A 309 -15.89 5.20 1.66
CA GLY A 309 -16.16 4.21 2.69
C GLY A 309 -15.23 4.23 3.90
N ILE A 310 -15.61 3.47 4.92
CA ILE A 310 -14.78 3.13 6.08
C ILE A 310 -14.24 1.72 5.85
N LEU A 311 -12.91 1.58 5.86
CA LEU A 311 -12.21 0.30 5.70
C LEU A 311 -11.85 -0.26 7.07
N ALA A 312 -12.56 -1.29 7.53
CA ALA A 312 -12.25 -1.97 8.77
C ALA A 312 -10.92 -2.76 8.67
N THR A 313 -9.93 -2.38 9.46
CA THR A 313 -8.59 -2.99 9.52
C THR A 313 -8.37 -3.70 10.87
N MET A 314 -7.38 -4.61 10.91
CA MET A 314 -7.02 -5.37 12.13
C MET A 314 -8.19 -6.13 12.78
N TYR A 315 -9.11 -6.62 11.96
CA TYR A 315 -10.30 -7.37 12.38
C TYR A 315 -9.93 -8.66 13.13
N ASP A 316 -10.46 -8.83 14.35
CA ASP A 316 -10.34 -10.07 15.13
C ASP A 316 -11.73 -10.54 15.60
N SER A 317 -12.22 -11.62 14.98
CA SER A 317 -13.54 -12.23 15.24
C SER A 317 -13.74 -12.70 16.69
N ARG A 318 -12.68 -12.83 17.48
CA ARG A 318 -12.71 -13.16 18.91
C ARG A 318 -13.11 -11.95 19.77
N THR A 319 -12.86 -10.73 19.29
CA THR A 319 -13.15 -9.48 20.02
C THR A 319 -14.62 -9.07 19.87
N VAL A 320 -15.12 -8.31 20.84
CA VAL A 320 -16.47 -7.71 20.77
C VAL A 320 -16.47 -6.48 19.84
N HIS A 321 -15.36 -5.77 19.72
CA HIS A 321 -15.24 -4.55 18.92
C HIS A 321 -15.14 -4.79 17.40
N SER A 322 -14.95 -6.05 16.98
CA SER A 322 -15.01 -6.48 15.57
C SER A 322 -16.37 -7.07 15.17
N ARG A 323 -17.45 -6.91 15.95
CA ARG A 323 -18.77 -7.52 15.68
C ARG A 323 -19.89 -6.48 15.60
#